data_AF-A0A2E7MUG3-F1
#
_entry.id   AF-A0A2E7MUG3-F1
#
_cell.length_a   1.000
_cell.length_b   1.000
_cell.length_c   1.000
_cell.angle_alpha   90.00
_cell.angle_beta   90.00
_cell.angle_gamma   90.00
#
_symmetry.space_group_name_H-M   'P 1'
#
loop_
_entity.id
_entity.type
_entity.pdbx_description
1 polymer ?
#
loop_
_entity_poly.entity_id
_entity_poly.type
_entity_poly.pdbx_seq_one_letter_code
_entity_poly.pdbx_strand_id
1 'polypeptide(L)'
;MLIDLAGVNAPNPVQDQIIETTCSYEWDCVEALSIAWCESYHLPTAFNGEDHGYFQINEYFWSGVFGKEWWSKRYEIESNAAMAHHIWEHSGDFKLWTCGRK
;
A
#
# COMPACT_ATOMS: atom_id res chain seq x y z
N MET A 1 4.94 2.52 -33.60
CA MET A 1 4.48 2.07 -32.26
C MET A 1 3.11 2.68 -32.04
N LEU A 2 2.07 1.90 -32.30
CA LEU A 2 0.68 2.29 -32.07
C LEU A 2 0.40 2.08 -30.58
N ILE A 3 0.28 3.16 -29.82
CA ILE A 3 -0.33 3.10 -28.49
C ILE A 3 -1.82 2.91 -28.74
N ASP A 4 -2.32 1.74 -28.41
CA ASP A 4 -3.72 1.39 -28.59
C ASP A 4 -4.55 2.23 -27.62
N LEU A 5 -5.34 3.16 -28.17
CA LEU A 5 -6.20 4.10 -27.44
C LEU A 5 -7.28 3.37 -26.61
N ALA A 6 -7.46 2.07 -26.85
CA ALA A 6 -8.39 1.19 -26.12
C ALA A 6 -7.88 0.74 -24.74
N GLY A 7 -6.57 0.85 -24.46
CA GLY A 7 -5.99 0.44 -23.17
C GLY A 7 -6.22 1.42 -22.02
N VAL A 8 -6.61 2.66 -22.33
CA VAL A 8 -6.72 3.75 -21.34
C VAL A 8 -7.97 3.62 -20.45
N ASN A 9 -8.98 2.85 -20.90
CA ASN A 9 -10.27 2.67 -20.21
C ASN A 9 -10.58 1.21 -19.84
N ALA A 10 -9.59 0.31 -19.90
CA ALA A 10 -9.79 -1.04 -19.39
C ALA A 10 -9.87 -0.98 -17.85
N PRO A 11 -10.92 -1.53 -17.21
CA PRO A 11 -10.94 -1.63 -15.76
C PRO A 11 -9.71 -2.40 -15.30
N ASN A 12 -9.05 -1.90 -14.25
CA ASN A 12 -7.95 -2.58 -13.60
C ASN A 12 -8.45 -3.02 -12.22
N PRO A 13 -8.97 -4.25 -12.09
CA PRO A 13 -9.62 -4.70 -10.87
C PRO A 13 -8.72 -4.60 -9.63
N VAL A 14 -7.41 -4.74 -9.80
CA VAL A 14 -6.43 -4.59 -8.72
C VAL A 14 -6.35 -3.14 -8.26
N GLN A 15 -6.27 -2.20 -9.20
CA GLN A 15 -6.23 -0.77 -8.89
C GLN A 15 -7.55 -0.31 -8.24
N ASP A 16 -8.69 -0.80 -8.74
CA ASP A 16 -10.01 -0.48 -8.18
C ASP A 16 -10.11 -1.00 -6.74
N GLN A 17 -9.66 -2.23 -6.47
CA GLN A 17 -9.65 -2.81 -5.12
C GLN A 17 -8.72 -2.03 -4.17
N ILE A 18 -7.54 -1.60 -4.63
CA ILE A 18 -6.62 -0.75 -3.83
C ILE A 18 -7.29 0.56 -3.47
N ILE A 19 -7.98 1.21 -4.41
CA ILE A 19 -8.70 2.47 -4.17
C ILE A 19 -9.83 2.25 -3.16
N GLU A 20 -10.70 1.27 -3.40
CA GLU A 20 -11.84 0.97 -2.52
C GLU A 20 -11.37 0.64 -1.10
N THR A 21 -10.40 -0.27 -0.98
CA THR A 21 -9.88 -0.71 0.32
C THR A 21 -9.19 0.44 1.04
N THR A 22 -8.31 1.18 0.35
CA THR A 22 -7.57 2.30 0.96
C THR A 22 -8.54 3.40 1.40
N CYS A 23 -9.53 3.76 0.58
CA CYS A 23 -10.51 4.79 0.95
C CYS A 23 -11.55 4.35 1.99
N SER A 24 -11.55 3.09 2.43
CA SER A 24 -12.50 2.60 3.43
C SER A 24 -12.16 2.99 4.88
N TYR A 25 -10.98 3.58 5.10
CA TYR A 25 -10.47 3.97 6.41
C TYR A 25 -10.58 5.49 6.68
N GLU A 26 -10.38 5.90 7.93
CA GLU A 26 -10.61 7.28 8.41
C GLU A 26 -9.50 8.29 8.06
N TRP A 27 -8.38 7.84 7.48
CA TRP A 27 -7.31 8.73 7.00
C TRP A 27 -7.77 9.57 5.79
N ASP A 28 -6.98 10.56 5.37
CA ASP A 28 -7.22 11.23 4.09
C ASP A 28 -6.90 10.26 2.94
N CYS A 29 -7.93 9.85 2.17
CA CYS A 29 -7.72 8.84 1.14
C CYS A 29 -6.75 9.30 0.04
N VAL A 30 -6.77 10.58 -0.33
CA VAL A 30 -5.88 11.09 -1.41
C VAL A 30 -4.43 11.01 -0.94
N GLU A 31 -4.16 11.40 0.30
CA GLU A 31 -2.84 11.26 0.92
C GLU A 31 -2.42 9.78 1.02
N ALA A 32 -3.28 8.90 1.51
CA ALA A 32 -2.98 7.48 1.65
C ALA A 32 -2.69 6.80 0.30
N LEU A 33 -3.47 7.09 -0.73
CA LEU A 33 -3.21 6.61 -2.10
C LEU A 33 -1.93 7.20 -2.68
N SER A 34 -1.62 8.47 -2.36
CA SER A 34 -0.35 9.07 -2.77
C SER A 34 0.84 8.36 -2.13
N ILE A 35 0.73 7.96 -0.85
CA ILE A 35 1.74 7.15 -0.17
C ILE A 35 1.90 5.79 -0.84
N ALA A 36 0.80 5.05 -0.99
CA ALA A 36 0.78 3.76 -1.65
C ALA A 36 1.41 3.79 -3.06
N TRP A 37 1.13 4.83 -3.85
CA TRP A 37 1.74 5.03 -5.17
C TRP A 37 3.24 5.27 -5.07
N CYS A 38 3.65 6.13 -4.14
CA CYS A 38 5.05 6.47 -3.93
C CYS A 38 5.90 5.30 -3.45
N GLU A 39 5.34 4.44 -2.61
CA GLU A 39 6.03 3.30 -2.03
C GLU A 39 6.21 2.14 -3.01
N SER A 40 5.21 1.88 -3.86
CA SER A 40 5.17 0.63 -4.64
C SER A 40 4.61 0.76 -6.05
N TYR A 41 4.19 1.95 -6.48
CA TYR A 41 3.35 2.14 -7.66
C TYR A 41 2.07 1.31 -7.60
N HIS A 42 1.47 1.20 -6.40
CA HIS A 42 0.30 0.36 -6.13
C HIS A 42 0.51 -1.14 -6.44
N LEU A 43 1.74 -1.65 -6.38
CA LEU A 43 2.00 -3.07 -6.61
C LEU A 43 1.79 -3.89 -5.32
N PRO A 44 0.76 -4.76 -5.21
CA PRO A 44 0.46 -5.50 -3.97
C PRO A 44 1.56 -6.45 -3.52
N THR A 45 2.40 -6.89 -4.46
CA THR A 45 3.50 -7.83 -4.22
C THR A 45 4.87 -7.15 -4.19
N ALA A 46 4.92 -5.82 -4.07
CA ALA A 46 6.17 -5.09 -3.98
C ALA A 46 7.00 -5.56 -2.77
N PHE A 47 8.29 -5.77 -3.02
CA PHE A 47 9.25 -6.20 -2.01
C PHE A 47 10.64 -5.64 -2.36
N ASN A 48 11.25 -4.94 -1.40
CA ASN A 48 12.56 -4.30 -1.59
C ASN A 48 13.70 -4.96 -0.78
N GLY A 49 13.41 -6.04 -0.06
CA GLY A 49 14.33 -6.71 0.87
C GLY A 49 13.84 -6.68 2.31
N GLU A 50 13.20 -5.58 2.73
CA GLU A 50 12.71 -5.37 4.10
C GLU A 50 11.24 -4.93 4.14
N ASP A 51 10.80 -4.17 3.15
CA ASP A 51 9.46 -3.60 3.08
C ASP A 51 8.54 -4.36 2.13
N HIS A 52 7.27 -4.49 2.53
CA HIS A 52 6.35 -5.46 1.96
C HIS A 52 5.00 -4.87 1.57
N GLY A 53 4.53 -5.28 0.38
CA GLY A 53 3.21 -4.92 -0.13
C GLY A 53 3.13 -3.50 -0.63
N TYR A 54 1.93 -3.07 -1.01
CA TYR A 54 1.77 -1.81 -1.72
C TYR A 54 1.95 -0.56 -0.83
N PHE A 55 1.85 -0.73 0.49
CA PHE A 55 2.21 0.26 1.49
C PHE A 55 3.64 0.13 2.02
N GLN A 56 4.44 -0.81 1.51
CA GLN A 56 5.84 -1.04 1.91
C GLN A 56 6.00 -1.12 3.46
N ILE A 57 5.30 -2.06 4.08
CA ILE A 57 5.36 -2.27 5.53
C ILE A 57 6.68 -2.95 5.90
N ASN A 58 7.48 -2.31 6.75
CA ASN A 58 8.79 -2.80 7.15
C ASN A 58 8.70 -4.03 8.07
N GLU A 59 9.39 -5.11 7.69
CA GLU A 59 9.39 -6.38 8.42
C GLU A 59 10.02 -6.28 9.80
N TYR A 60 11.14 -5.57 9.92
CA TYR A 60 11.90 -5.48 11.17
C TYR A 60 11.09 -4.84 12.29
N PHE A 61 10.33 -3.78 11.97
CA PHE A 61 9.54 -3.07 12.96
C PHE A 61 8.18 -3.72 13.24
N TRP A 62 7.50 -4.25 12.22
CA TRP A 62 6.07 -4.53 12.33
C TRP A 62 5.69 -6.01 12.31
N SER A 63 6.55 -6.90 11.82
CA SER A 63 6.21 -8.34 11.75
C SER A 63 5.93 -8.96 13.12
N GLY A 64 6.66 -8.53 14.15
CA GLY A 64 6.45 -8.97 15.54
C GLY A 64 5.16 -8.43 16.14
N VAL A 65 4.76 -7.21 15.77
CA VAL A 65 3.53 -6.56 16.24
C VAL A 65 2.30 -7.27 15.67
N PHE A 66 2.31 -7.56 14.37
CA PHE A 66 1.20 -8.25 13.71
C PHE A 66 1.19 -9.76 13.98
N GLY A 67 2.33 -10.34 14.32
CA GLY A 67 2.47 -11.78 14.53
C GLY A 67 2.36 -12.58 13.24
N LYS A 68 2.65 -13.89 13.33
CA LYS A 68 2.83 -14.76 12.15
C LYS A 68 1.60 -14.85 11.26
N GLU A 69 0.41 -14.95 11.84
CA GLU A 69 -0.83 -15.15 11.09
C GLU A 69 -1.15 -13.93 10.22
N TRP A 70 -1.17 -12.73 10.81
CA TRP A 70 -1.43 -11.51 10.05
C TRP A 70 -0.27 -11.20 9.11
N TRP A 71 0.98 -11.31 9.54
CA TRP A 71 2.15 -11.04 8.69
C TRP A 71 2.20 -11.94 7.44
N SER A 72 1.66 -13.16 7.52
CA SER A 72 1.56 -14.05 6.35
C SER A 72 0.72 -13.46 5.21
N LYS A 73 -0.20 -12.55 5.54
CA LYS A 73 -1.14 -11.89 4.64
C LYS A 73 -0.67 -10.51 4.14
N ARG A 74 0.55 -10.09 4.46
CA ARG A 74 1.08 -8.75 4.14
C ARG A 74 1.06 -8.33 2.66
N TYR A 75 0.85 -9.25 1.73
CA TYR A 75 0.72 -8.98 0.30
C TYR A 75 -0.73 -8.96 -0.21
N GLU A 76 -1.69 -9.31 0.65
CA GLU A 76 -3.12 -9.16 0.34
C GLU A 76 -3.49 -7.68 0.49
N ILE A 77 -4.30 -7.15 -0.43
CA ILE A 77 -4.65 -5.72 -0.46
C ILE A 77 -5.32 -5.29 0.84
N GLU A 78 -6.36 -6.01 1.26
CA GLU A 78 -7.10 -5.72 2.51
C GLU A 78 -6.20 -5.79 3.74
N SER A 79 -5.41 -6.85 3.87
CA SER A 79 -4.52 -7.04 5.01
C SER A 79 -3.39 -6.00 5.06
N ASN A 80 -2.80 -5.65 3.91
CA ASN A 80 -1.74 -4.63 3.83
C ASN A 80 -2.29 -3.23 4.15
N ALA A 81 -3.49 -2.90 3.69
CA ALA A 81 -4.19 -1.65 4.03
C ALA A 81 -4.49 -1.57 5.53
N ALA A 82 -5.01 -2.65 6.11
CA ALA A 82 -5.31 -2.74 7.54
C ALA A 82 -4.06 -2.54 8.40
N MET A 83 -2.93 -3.13 7.99
CA MET A 83 -1.63 -2.93 8.64
C MET A 83 -1.16 -1.48 8.54
N ALA A 84 -1.23 -0.88 7.35
CA ALA A 84 -0.85 0.51 7.13
C ALA A 84 -1.70 1.47 7.99
N HIS A 85 -3.02 1.25 8.02
CA HIS A 85 -3.93 2.05 8.84
C HIS A 85 -3.62 1.91 10.32
N HIS A 86 -3.38 0.69 10.81
CA HIS A 86 -2.96 0.47 12.19
C HIS A 86 -1.70 1.27 12.54
N ILE A 87 -0.70 1.28 11.65
CA ILE A 87 0.52 2.05 11.85
C ILE A 87 0.22 3.54 11.87
N TRP A 88 -0.60 4.05 10.94
CA TRP A 88 -1.00 5.45 10.90
C TRP A 88 -1.67 5.90 12.22
N GLU A 89 -2.62 5.11 12.74
CA GLU A 89 -3.32 5.40 14.00
C GLU A 89 -2.38 5.45 15.22
N HIS A 90 -1.36 4.57 15.26
CA HIS A 90 -0.56 4.34 16.47
C HIS A 90 0.81 5.04 16.44
N SER A 91 1.33 5.39 15.26
CA SER A 91 2.62 6.05 15.10
C SER A 91 2.50 7.51 14.68
N GLY A 92 1.41 7.91 13.99
CA GLY A 92 1.27 9.25 13.38
C GLY A 92 2.31 9.58 12.28
N ASP A 93 3.21 8.64 12.00
CA ASP A 93 4.43 8.82 11.19
C ASP A 93 4.40 7.97 9.91
N PHE A 94 3.24 7.43 9.54
CA PHE A 94 3.04 6.75 8.25
C PHE A 94 3.02 7.77 7.11
N LYS A 95 4.17 8.41 6.87
CA LYS A 95 4.39 9.41 5.82
C LYS A 95 5.34 8.84 4.79
N LEU A 96 5.23 9.41 3.58
CA LEU A 96 6.04 9.12 2.40
C LEU A 96 7.53 8.84 2.74
N TRP A 97 7.93 7.57 2.76
CA TRP A 97 9.35 7.22 2.88
C TRP A 97 10.05 7.50 1.55
N THR A 98 9.37 7.22 0.42
CA THR A 98 10.02 7.17 -0.90
C THR A 98 9.79 8.40 -1.79
N CYS A 99 8.66 9.10 -1.67
CA CYS A 99 8.41 10.37 -2.39
C CYS A 99 8.95 11.63 -1.70
N GLY A 100 9.59 11.47 -0.54
CA GLY A 100 10.08 12.55 0.32
C GLY A 100 11.60 12.79 0.26
N ARG A 101 12.33 12.34 -0.77
CA ARG A 101 13.70 12.83 -0.98
C ARG A 101 13.64 14.32 -1.37
N LYS A 102 13.94 15.20 -0.42
CA LYS A 102 14.49 16.54 -0.73
C LYS A 102 15.90 16.40 -1.29
#